data_AF-A0A3S3F553-F1
#
_entry.id   AF-A0A3S3F553-F1
#
_cell.length_a   1.000
_cell.length_b   1.000
_cell.length_c   1.000
_cell.angle_alpha   90.00
_cell.angle_beta   90.00
_cell.angle_gamma   90.00
#
_symmetry.space_group_name_H-M   'P 1'
#
loop_
_entity.id
_entity.type
_entity.pdbx_description
1 polymer ?
#
loop_
_entity_poly.entity_id
_entity_poly.type
_entity_poly.pdbx_seq_one_letter_code
_entity_poly.pdbx_strand_id
1 'polypeptide(L)'
;MLDKVQRSSQTRREFPEAGFDTHPRCLEMSEAMRDLFAVGGGVRLEDLIGAGFTSAEIIEFQDSAARLALLASTKQITIRPDLLADMIEKARHAAPNQPPLPGDAQPTQSLILAWGQYCAAHGALLLDPWSGQRERCISVLSGYLDRLPIFPAIRSSVINAVEAAMPQVHQ
;
A
#
# COMPACT_ATOMS: atom_id res chain seq x y z
N MET A 1 45.01 28.17 -29.49
CA MET A 1 43.82 27.40 -29.90
C MET A 1 43.66 26.26 -28.91
N LEU A 2 42.70 26.35 -27.99
CA LEU A 2 42.40 25.31 -27.00
C LEU A 2 40.88 25.15 -26.96
N ASP A 3 40.44 23.93 -27.22
CA ASP A 3 39.06 23.49 -27.43
C ASP A 3 38.13 23.74 -26.24
N LYS A 4 36.95 24.30 -26.56
CA LYS A 4 35.81 24.47 -25.64
C LYS A 4 35.12 23.12 -25.45
N VAL A 5 35.23 22.54 -24.27
CA VAL A 5 34.35 21.44 -23.84
C VAL A 5 32.97 22.03 -23.50
N GLN A 6 32.03 21.92 -24.43
CA GLN A 6 30.60 22.12 -24.17
C GLN A 6 30.09 20.96 -23.30
N ARG A 7 29.87 21.22 -22.01
CA ARG A 7 29.08 20.30 -21.16
C ARG A 7 27.61 20.53 -21.42
N SER A 8 26.95 19.51 -21.94
CA SER A 8 25.51 19.46 -22.21
C SER A 8 24.71 19.81 -20.96
N SER A 9 23.88 20.85 -21.09
CA SER A 9 22.86 21.24 -20.13
C SER A 9 21.80 20.14 -20.06
N GLN A 10 21.83 19.32 -19.01
CA GLN A 10 20.69 18.45 -18.71
C GLN A 10 19.53 19.33 -18.26
N THR A 11 18.49 19.37 -19.09
CA THR A 11 17.22 20.01 -18.85
C THR A 11 16.57 19.39 -17.62
N ARG A 12 16.73 20.03 -16.46
CA ARG A 12 15.94 19.74 -15.25
C ARG A 12 14.48 19.94 -15.63
N ARG A 13 13.67 18.88 -15.58
CA ARG A 13 12.22 19.00 -15.79
C ARG A 13 11.67 19.88 -14.67
N GLU A 14 11.26 21.09 -15.04
CA GLU A 14 10.52 21.99 -14.15
C GLU A 14 9.17 21.35 -13.86
N PHE A 15 8.97 20.93 -12.61
CA PHE A 15 7.66 20.52 -12.12
C PHE A 15 6.78 21.77 -11.96
N PRO A 16 5.48 21.71 -12.29
CA PRO A 16 4.60 22.87 -12.13
C PRO A 16 4.49 23.22 -10.65
N GLU A 17 4.82 24.47 -10.30
CA GLU A 17 4.69 25.03 -8.96
C GLU A 17 3.23 24.95 -8.49
N ALA A 18 2.93 23.93 -7.69
CA ALA A 18 1.76 23.93 -6.81
C ALA A 18 2.22 24.50 -5.47
N GLY A 19 2.00 25.80 -5.28
CA GLY A 19 2.44 26.55 -4.12
C GLY A 19 1.92 25.98 -2.80
N PHE A 20 2.86 25.48 -2.00
CA PHE A 20 2.90 25.51 -0.53
C PHE A 20 4.38 25.42 -0.19
N ASP A 21 4.89 26.26 0.73
CA ASP A 21 6.25 26.16 1.30
C ASP A 21 6.41 24.79 1.99
N THR A 22 6.61 23.76 1.18
CA THR A 22 6.74 22.39 1.65
C THR A 22 8.19 22.20 2.01
N HIS A 23 8.44 21.98 3.29
CA HIS A 23 9.79 21.84 3.82
C HIS A 23 10.61 20.83 2.97
N PRO A 24 11.86 21.13 2.56
CA PRO A 24 12.64 20.25 1.69
C PRO A 24 12.76 18.82 2.20
N ARG A 25 12.92 18.63 3.52
CA ARG A 25 12.96 17.29 4.12
C ARG A 25 11.64 16.53 4.03
N CYS A 26 10.50 17.21 3.98
CA CYS A 26 9.20 16.59 3.74
C CYS A 26 9.10 16.06 2.31
N LEU A 27 9.64 16.80 1.32
CA LEU A 27 9.71 16.35 -0.07
C LEU A 27 10.62 15.12 -0.20
N GLU A 28 11.84 15.19 0.34
CA GLU A 28 12.78 14.07 0.34
C GLU A 28 12.18 12.84 1.04
N MET A 29 11.48 13.03 2.16
CA MET A 29 10.78 11.93 2.84
C MET A 29 9.66 11.36 1.99
N SER A 30 8.93 12.18 1.23
CA SER A 30 7.87 11.70 0.33
C SER A 30 8.43 10.85 -0.83
N GLU A 31 9.61 11.20 -1.33
CA GLU A 31 10.31 10.43 -2.36
C GLU A 31 10.83 9.11 -1.78
N ALA A 32 11.50 9.16 -0.62
CA ALA A 32 11.96 7.97 0.09
C ALA A 32 10.80 7.01 0.41
N MET A 33 9.66 7.54 0.87
CA MET A 33 8.44 6.78 1.11
C MET A 33 7.96 6.06 -0.14
N ARG A 34 7.98 6.72 -1.31
CA ARG A 34 7.60 6.09 -2.58
C ARG A 34 8.55 4.96 -2.97
N ASP A 35 9.85 5.18 -2.85
CA ASP A 35 10.86 4.21 -3.25
C ASP A 35 10.83 2.97 -2.34
N LEU A 36 10.76 3.19 -1.02
CA LEU A 36 10.60 2.12 -0.03
C LEU A 36 9.33 1.31 -0.29
N PHE A 37 8.24 1.98 -0.65
CA PHE A 37 6.99 1.32 -0.99
C PHE A 37 7.09 0.51 -2.30
N ALA A 38 7.76 1.03 -3.32
CA ALA A 38 7.97 0.31 -4.59
C ALA A 38 8.82 -0.96 -4.41
N VAL A 39 9.74 -0.95 -3.44
CA VAL A 39 10.63 -2.09 -3.16
C VAL A 39 10.00 -3.09 -2.20
N GLY A 40 9.37 -2.63 -1.11
CA GLY A 40 8.93 -3.46 0.01
C GLY A 40 7.41 -3.52 0.24
N GLY A 41 6.60 -2.77 -0.52
CA GLY A 41 5.14 -2.75 -0.37
C GLY A 41 4.63 -2.02 0.87
N GLY A 42 5.49 -1.26 1.55
CA GLY A 42 5.15 -0.45 2.73
C GLY A 42 6.32 0.43 3.18
N VAL A 43 6.05 1.38 4.08
CA VAL A 43 7.06 2.25 4.70
C VAL A 43 7.08 2.00 6.20
N ARG A 44 8.24 1.60 6.75
CA ARG A 44 8.43 1.45 8.20
C ARG A 44 9.27 2.59 8.77
N LEU A 45 9.15 2.81 10.08
CA LEU A 45 9.98 3.79 10.80
C LEU A 45 11.48 3.48 10.65
N GLU A 46 11.85 2.21 10.79
CA GLU A 46 13.23 1.73 10.63
C GLU A 46 13.78 1.97 9.23
N ASP A 47 12.95 1.89 8.20
CA ASP A 47 13.35 2.18 6.82
C ASP A 47 13.63 3.68 6.62
N LEU A 48 12.82 4.54 7.24
CA LEU A 48 13.05 5.99 7.20
C LEU A 48 14.32 6.37 7.99
N ILE A 49 14.58 5.72 9.12
CA ILE A 49 15.85 5.90 9.85
C ILE A 49 17.02 5.43 8.98
N GLY A 50 16.89 4.28 8.32
CA GLY A 50 17.88 3.76 7.36
C GLY A 50 18.09 4.67 6.15
N ALA A 51 17.06 5.41 5.73
CA ALA A 51 17.13 6.43 4.70
C ALA A 51 17.72 7.77 5.18
N GLY A 52 18.15 7.86 6.44
CA GLY A 52 18.84 9.03 6.99
C GLY A 52 17.92 10.10 7.56
N PHE A 53 16.67 9.76 7.92
CA PHE A 53 15.79 10.65 8.66
C PHE A 53 15.93 10.44 10.16
N THR A 54 16.01 11.54 10.91
CA THR A 54 15.99 11.50 12.38
C THR A 54 14.57 11.28 12.90
N SER A 55 14.44 10.77 14.12
CA SER A 55 13.12 10.56 14.74
C SER A 55 12.29 11.85 14.84
N ALA A 56 12.95 13.00 15.06
CA ALA A 56 12.28 14.30 15.11
C ALA A 56 11.70 14.68 13.73
N GLU A 57 12.50 14.54 12.66
CA GLU A 57 12.04 14.80 11.28
C GLU A 57 10.90 13.87 10.87
N ILE A 58 10.96 12.59 11.27
CA ILE A 58 9.89 11.64 10.96
C ILE A 58 8.60 12.08 11.64
N ILE A 59 8.62 12.38 12.93
CA ILE A 59 7.42 12.84 13.65
C ILE A 59 6.87 14.13 13.03
N GLU A 60 7.74 15.05 12.64
CA GLU A 60 7.34 16.35 12.09
C GLU A 60 6.75 16.25 10.68
N PHE A 61 7.33 15.42 9.80
CA PHE A 61 7.01 15.43 8.38
C PHE A 61 6.25 14.21 7.87
N GLN A 62 6.15 13.11 8.64
CA GLN A 62 5.61 11.84 8.16
C GLN A 62 4.22 11.96 7.52
N ASP A 63 3.28 12.64 8.16
CA ASP A 63 1.91 12.76 7.64
C ASP A 63 1.84 13.59 6.36
N SER A 64 2.62 14.67 6.30
CA SER A 64 2.69 15.54 5.13
C SER A 64 3.41 14.85 3.96
N ALA A 65 4.51 14.15 4.25
CA ALA A 65 5.27 13.37 3.29
C ALA A 65 4.43 12.21 2.74
N ALA A 66 3.67 11.52 3.57
CA ALA A 66 2.77 10.44 3.15
C ALA A 66 1.66 10.95 2.21
N ARG A 67 1.07 12.12 2.49
CA ARG A 67 0.11 12.76 1.59
C ARG A 67 0.74 13.12 0.25
N LEU A 68 1.94 13.68 0.24
CA LEU A 68 2.66 14.03 -0.99
C LEU A 68 3.06 12.80 -1.79
N ALA A 69 3.54 11.75 -1.11
CA ALA A 69 3.88 10.47 -1.71
C ALA A 69 2.65 9.84 -2.39
N LEU A 70 1.47 9.91 -1.76
CA LEU A 70 0.20 9.45 -2.31
C LEU A 70 -0.23 10.28 -3.54
N LEU A 71 -0.19 11.61 -3.44
CA LEU A 71 -0.54 12.51 -4.54
C LEU A 71 0.38 12.29 -5.74
N ALA A 72 1.68 12.21 -5.52
CA ALA A 72 2.67 11.93 -6.56
C ALA A 72 2.54 10.49 -7.12
N SER A 73 2.11 9.55 -6.27
CA SER A 73 1.87 8.15 -6.66
C SER A 73 0.76 8.01 -7.70
N THR A 74 -0.30 8.82 -7.66
CA THR A 74 -1.38 8.75 -8.67
C THR A 74 -0.90 8.87 -10.13
N LYS A 75 0.32 9.35 -10.37
CA LYS A 75 0.95 9.41 -11.71
C LYS A 75 2.00 8.33 -11.99
N GLN A 76 2.52 7.61 -10.99
CA GLN A 76 3.69 6.73 -11.12
C GLN A 76 3.73 5.54 -10.14
N ILE A 77 2.60 5.00 -9.68
CA ILE A 77 2.66 3.69 -8.99
C ILE A 77 2.89 2.61 -10.04
N THR A 78 4.14 2.20 -10.25
CA THR A 78 4.40 0.86 -10.76
C THR A 78 4.11 -0.10 -9.61
N ILE A 79 2.82 -0.41 -9.44
CA ILE A 79 2.36 -1.50 -8.58
C ILE A 79 3.16 -2.72 -9.03
N ARG A 80 3.88 -3.42 -8.15
CA ARG A 80 4.37 -4.75 -8.53
C ARG A 80 3.13 -5.60 -8.81
N PRO A 81 2.84 -5.95 -10.06
CA PRO A 81 1.63 -6.69 -10.39
C PRO A 81 1.59 -8.02 -9.62
N ASP A 82 2.77 -8.57 -9.33
CA ASP A 82 2.95 -9.79 -8.54
C ASP A 82 2.41 -9.67 -7.12
N LEU A 83 2.59 -8.52 -6.45
CA LEU A 83 2.09 -8.32 -5.09
C LEU A 83 0.56 -8.26 -5.06
N LEU A 84 -0.04 -7.54 -6.02
CA LEU A 84 -1.51 -7.45 -6.12
C LEU A 84 -2.12 -8.83 -6.46
N ALA A 85 -1.51 -9.55 -7.40
CA ALA A 85 -1.94 -10.90 -7.77
C ALA A 85 -1.86 -11.87 -6.58
N ASP A 86 -0.74 -11.87 -5.85
CA ASP A 86 -0.55 -12.70 -4.66
C ASP A 86 -1.54 -12.36 -3.53
N MET A 87 -1.80 -11.07 -3.29
CA MET A 87 -2.80 -10.64 -2.31
C MET A 87 -4.21 -11.12 -2.67
N ILE A 88 -4.59 -11.02 -3.95
CA ILE A 88 -5.88 -11.51 -4.45
C ILE A 88 -5.97 -13.03 -4.31
N GLU A 89 -4.93 -13.76 -4.70
CA GLU A 89 -4.91 -15.22 -4.66
C GLU A 89 -5.04 -15.76 -3.22
N LYS A 90 -4.29 -15.18 -2.28
CA LYS A 90 -4.38 -15.52 -0.85
C LYS A 90 -5.73 -15.12 -0.25
N ALA A 91 -6.29 -13.99 -0.64
CA ALA A 91 -7.62 -13.56 -0.22
C ALA A 91 -8.73 -14.49 -0.70
N ARG A 92 -8.63 -15.02 -1.93
CA ARG A 92 -9.57 -15.99 -2.50
C ARG A 92 -9.49 -17.36 -1.85
N HIS A 93 -8.30 -17.83 -1.52
CA HIS A 93 -8.07 -19.14 -0.89
C HIS A 93 -7.95 -19.04 0.64
N ALA A 94 -8.53 -18.01 1.25
CA ALA A 94 -8.43 -17.60 2.65
C ALA A 94 -8.00 -18.73 3.61
N ALA A 95 -6.69 -18.87 3.82
CA ALA A 95 -6.11 -19.90 4.68
C ALA A 95 -5.53 -19.23 5.95
N PRO A 96 -5.87 -19.70 7.18
CA PRO A 96 -5.43 -19.05 8.42
C PRO A 96 -3.92 -18.89 8.56
N ASN A 97 -3.15 -19.81 7.97
CA ASN A 97 -1.68 -19.83 7.99
C ASN A 97 -1.02 -19.04 6.85
N GLN A 98 -1.79 -18.44 5.94
CA GLN A 98 -1.27 -17.70 4.79
C GLN A 98 -1.92 -16.31 4.66
N PRO A 99 -1.66 -15.39 5.60
CA PRO A 99 -2.13 -14.02 5.47
C PRO A 99 -1.47 -13.32 4.27
N PRO A 100 -2.21 -12.54 3.46
CA PRO A 100 -1.65 -11.69 2.43
C PRO A 100 -0.97 -10.50 3.10
N LEU A 101 0.35 -10.61 3.28
CA LEU A 101 1.21 -9.57 3.82
C LEU A 101 2.05 -8.98 2.67
N PRO A 102 2.28 -7.65 2.65
CA PRO A 102 3.19 -7.05 1.69
C PRO A 102 4.65 -7.36 2.06
N GLY A 103 5.39 -7.97 1.13
CA GLY A 103 6.83 -8.22 1.28
C GLY A 103 7.19 -9.10 2.48
N ASP A 104 8.28 -8.76 3.18
CA ASP A 104 8.78 -9.47 4.38
C ASP A 104 8.11 -8.99 5.69
N ALA A 105 6.93 -8.35 5.60
CA ALA A 105 6.26 -7.82 6.78
C ALA A 105 5.92 -8.93 7.79
N GLN A 106 6.34 -8.75 9.04
CA GLN A 106 6.01 -9.68 10.11
C GLN A 106 4.56 -9.47 10.57
N PRO A 107 3.76 -10.55 10.68
CA PRO A 107 2.38 -10.44 11.12
C PRO A 107 2.34 -10.01 12.58
N THR A 108 1.67 -8.90 12.86
CA THR A 108 1.33 -8.52 14.24
C THR A 108 0.16 -9.37 14.74
N GLN A 109 0.05 -9.54 16.06
CA GLN A 109 -1.07 -10.27 16.67
C GLN A 109 -2.45 -9.73 16.21
N SER A 110 -2.55 -8.40 16.05
CA SER A 110 -3.79 -7.76 15.59
C SER A 110 -4.11 -8.07 14.12
N LEU A 111 -3.11 -8.27 13.26
CA LEU A 111 -3.28 -8.72 11.87
C LEU A 111 -3.69 -10.19 11.81
N ILE A 112 -3.07 -11.06 12.61
CA ILE A 112 -3.42 -12.49 12.68
C ILE A 112 -4.87 -12.68 13.11
N LEU A 113 -5.31 -11.96 14.15
CA LEU A 113 -6.69 -12.03 14.62
C LEU A 113 -7.69 -11.52 13.56
N ALA A 114 -7.39 -10.40 12.90
CA ALA A 114 -8.24 -9.86 11.84
C ALA A 114 -8.31 -10.82 10.63
N TRP A 115 -7.19 -11.44 10.28
CA TRP A 115 -7.14 -12.45 9.21
C TRP A 115 -7.95 -13.70 9.58
N GLY A 116 -7.82 -14.19 10.81
CA GLY A 116 -8.62 -15.32 11.31
C GLY A 116 -10.13 -15.03 11.27
N GLN A 117 -10.55 -13.81 11.59
CA GLN A 117 -11.94 -13.37 11.46
C GLN A 117 -12.39 -13.39 9.99
N TYR A 118 -11.56 -12.95 9.06
CA TYR A 118 -11.86 -13.02 7.63
C TYR A 118 -11.99 -14.48 7.16
N CYS A 119 -11.04 -15.36 7.50
CA CYS A 119 -11.13 -16.79 7.17
C CYS A 119 -12.41 -17.44 7.72
N ALA A 120 -12.82 -17.10 8.95
CA ALA A 120 -14.05 -17.59 9.53
C ALA A 120 -15.30 -17.08 8.79
N ALA A 121 -15.34 -15.79 8.43
CA ALA A 121 -16.44 -15.21 7.66
C ALA A 121 -16.51 -15.80 6.24
N HIS A 122 -15.37 -16.03 5.60
CA HIS A 122 -15.28 -16.68 4.29
C HIS A 122 -15.76 -18.13 4.34
N GLY A 123 -15.36 -18.90 5.36
CA GLY A 123 -15.86 -20.25 5.58
C GLY A 123 -17.38 -20.28 5.82
N ALA A 124 -17.90 -19.35 6.61
CA ALA A 124 -19.35 -19.23 6.83
C ALA A 124 -20.11 -18.94 5.52
N LEU A 125 -19.59 -18.06 4.67
CA LEU A 125 -20.17 -17.75 3.36
C LEU A 125 -20.18 -18.97 2.41
N LEU A 126 -19.14 -19.82 2.46
CA LEU A 126 -19.10 -21.04 1.65
C LEU A 126 -20.09 -22.11 2.13
N LEU A 127 -20.36 -22.16 3.44
CA LEU A 127 -21.31 -23.10 4.03
C LEU A 127 -22.77 -22.66 3.83
N ASP A 128 -23.05 -21.37 3.96
CA ASP A 128 -24.39 -20.79 3.85
C ASP A 128 -24.34 -19.48 3.02
N PRO A 129 -24.47 -19.57 1.68
CA PRO A 129 -24.32 -18.42 0.80
C PRO A 129 -25.58 -17.53 0.78
N TRP A 130 -25.53 -16.40 1.48
CA TRP A 130 -26.54 -15.34 1.37
C TRP A 130 -25.93 -13.94 1.49
N SER A 131 -26.71 -12.92 1.10
CA SER A 131 -26.28 -11.51 1.00
C SER A 131 -25.63 -10.98 2.27
N GLY A 132 -26.22 -11.23 3.45
CA GLY A 132 -25.69 -10.75 4.72
C GLY A 132 -24.32 -11.36 5.09
N GLN A 133 -24.04 -12.61 4.72
CA GLN A 133 -22.71 -13.21 4.93
C GLN A 133 -21.69 -12.66 3.95
N ARG A 134 -22.10 -12.37 2.71
CA ARG A 134 -21.24 -11.75 1.71
C ARG A 134 -20.80 -10.35 2.16
N GLU A 135 -21.74 -9.52 2.61
CA GLU A 135 -21.45 -8.19 3.14
C GLU A 135 -20.53 -8.25 4.37
N ARG A 136 -20.82 -9.16 5.31
CA ARG A 136 -19.97 -9.37 6.49
C ARG A 136 -18.55 -9.78 6.08
N CYS A 137 -18.41 -10.71 5.14
CA CYS A 137 -17.11 -11.18 4.68
C CYS A 137 -16.28 -10.04 4.07
N ILE A 138 -16.88 -9.22 3.20
CA ILE A 138 -16.23 -8.05 2.60
C ILE A 138 -15.87 -6.98 3.66
N SER A 139 -16.76 -6.73 4.61
CA SER A 139 -16.49 -5.77 5.70
C SER A 139 -15.28 -6.18 6.54
N VAL A 140 -15.19 -7.47 6.89
CA VAL A 140 -14.04 -8.00 7.65
C VAL A 140 -12.75 -7.97 6.82
N LEU A 141 -12.82 -8.29 5.52
CA LEU A 141 -11.67 -8.16 4.62
C LEU A 141 -11.17 -6.72 4.53
N SER A 142 -12.09 -5.75 4.39
CA SER A 142 -11.73 -4.33 4.39
C SER A 142 -11.02 -3.94 5.68
N GLY A 143 -11.56 -4.34 6.84
CA GLY A 143 -10.96 -4.05 8.14
C GLY A 143 -9.56 -4.67 8.33
N TYR A 144 -9.26 -5.80 7.68
CA TYR A 144 -7.91 -6.36 7.63
C TYR A 144 -6.99 -5.51 6.73
N LEU A 145 -7.43 -5.20 5.51
CA LEU A 145 -6.65 -4.39 4.56
C LEU A 145 -6.43 -2.95 5.05
N ASP A 146 -7.30 -2.43 5.93
CA ASP A 146 -7.17 -1.16 6.64
C ASP A 146 -5.91 -1.09 7.53
N ARG A 147 -5.44 -2.24 8.01
CA ARG A 147 -4.29 -2.35 8.92
C ARG A 147 -2.97 -2.58 8.19
N LEU A 148 -3.01 -2.86 6.89
CA LEU A 148 -1.81 -3.01 6.09
C LEU A 148 -1.34 -1.65 5.58
N PRO A 149 -0.02 -1.42 5.47
CA PRO A 149 0.53 -0.19 4.90
C PRO A 149 0.41 -0.23 3.37
N ILE A 150 -0.81 -0.33 2.83
CA ILE A 150 -1.09 -0.39 1.39
C ILE A 150 -1.92 0.81 0.92
N PHE A 151 -1.81 1.16 -0.37
CA PHE A 151 -2.60 2.24 -0.94
C PHE A 151 -4.10 1.91 -0.98
N PRO A 152 -4.99 2.89 -0.79
CA PRO A 152 -6.43 2.69 -0.89
C PRO A 152 -6.88 2.09 -2.23
N ALA A 153 -6.21 2.45 -3.34
CA ALA A 153 -6.51 1.88 -4.65
C ALA A 153 -6.27 0.36 -4.71
N ILE A 154 -5.17 -0.12 -4.09
CA ILE A 154 -4.87 -1.56 -4.00
C ILE A 154 -5.95 -2.26 -3.17
N ARG A 155 -6.39 -1.65 -2.06
CA ARG A 155 -7.47 -2.18 -1.24
C ARG A 155 -8.75 -2.36 -2.05
N SER A 156 -9.19 -1.32 -2.78
CA SER A 156 -10.38 -1.40 -3.64
C SER A 156 -10.23 -2.48 -4.71
N SER A 157 -9.05 -2.60 -5.35
CA SER A 157 -8.80 -3.65 -6.35
C SER A 157 -8.89 -5.06 -5.77
N VAL A 158 -8.31 -5.30 -4.59
CA VAL A 158 -8.38 -6.60 -3.90
C VAL A 158 -9.82 -6.92 -3.52
N ILE A 159 -10.55 -5.98 -2.91
CA ILE A 159 -11.95 -6.18 -2.51
C ILE A 159 -12.81 -6.52 -3.72
N ASN A 160 -12.72 -5.73 -4.81
CA ASN A 160 -13.52 -5.96 -6.02
C ASN A 160 -13.21 -7.32 -6.66
N ALA A 161 -11.93 -7.71 -6.71
CA ALA A 161 -11.51 -8.98 -7.29
C ALA A 161 -12.00 -10.19 -6.46
N VAL A 162 -11.92 -10.07 -5.14
CA VAL A 162 -12.39 -11.11 -4.21
C VAL A 162 -13.91 -11.21 -4.25
N GLU A 163 -14.61 -10.08 -4.23
CA GLU A 163 -16.06 -10.03 -4.33
C GLU A 163 -16.57 -10.65 -5.64
N ALA A 164 -15.90 -10.40 -6.76
CA ALA A 164 -16.24 -11.01 -8.04
C ALA A 164 -16.05 -12.54 -8.05
N ALA A 165 -15.15 -13.07 -7.21
CA ALA A 165 -14.87 -14.50 -7.09
C ALA A 165 -15.74 -15.21 -6.04
N MET A 166 -16.48 -14.49 -5.21
CA MET A 166 -17.36 -15.05 -4.18
C MET A 166 -18.59 -15.75 -4.79
N PRO A 167 -19.19 -16.71 -4.06
CA PRO A 167 -20.43 -17.36 -4.49
C PRO A 167 -21.51 -16.33 -4.84
N GLN A 168 -22.23 -16.58 -5.94
CA GLN A 168 -23.44 -15.81 -6.24
C GLN A 168 -24.49 -16.16 -5.19
N VAL A 169 -24.86 -15.17 -4.39
CA VAL A 169 -25.85 -15.31 -3.34
C VAL A 169 -27.21 -14.92 -3.89
N HIS A 170 -28.24 -15.68 -3.53
CA HIS A 170 -29.61 -15.33 -3.86
C HIS A 170 -30.06 -14.16 -2.97
N GLN A 171 -30.81 -13.22 -3.55
CA GLN A 171 -31.38 -12.05 -2.87
C GLN A 171 -32.56 -12.46 -1.99
#